data_AF-A0A5B9FU19-F1
#
_entry.id   AF-A0A5B9FU19-F1
#
_cell.length_a   1.000
_cell.length_b   1.000
_cell.length_c   1.000
_cell.angle_alpha   90.00
_cell.angle_beta   90.00
_cell.angle_gamma   90.00
#
_symmetry.space_group_name_H-M   'P 1'
#
loop_
_entity.id
_entity.type
_entity.pdbx_description
1 polymer ?
#
loop_
_entity_poly.entity_id
_entity_poly.type
_entity_poly.pdbx_seq_one_letter_code
_entity_poly.pdbx_strand_id
1 'polypeptide(L)'
;MKTQKSFFAAAILMAVIFISFAFTKSEKVNMTEEGPSGTAYAVTWQNSAGYWFAVGPVQALWAGEKTEEKALDYVTGSKAKKAKKMKYKDTCGKFKVYDLGVDYESYDTDAIKYARKKGYDCSWP
;
A
#
# COMPACT_ATOMS: atom_id res chain seq x y z
N MET A 1 -63.42 -26.44 -31.25
CA MET A 1 -63.24 -26.06 -32.67
C MET A 1 -62.95 -24.56 -32.72
N LYS A 2 -61.84 -24.17 -33.39
CA LYS A 2 -61.58 -22.90 -34.11
C LYS A 2 -61.55 -21.57 -33.32
N THR A 3 -60.35 -21.01 -33.05
CA THR A 3 -59.59 -19.94 -33.80
C THR A 3 -60.02 -18.53 -33.36
N GLN A 4 -59.18 -17.50 -33.19
CA GLN A 4 -57.92 -17.13 -33.84
C GLN A 4 -57.20 -16.01 -33.05
N LYS A 5 -55.87 -16.08 -33.05
CA LYS A 5 -54.80 -15.05 -32.95
C LYS A 5 -55.24 -13.59 -33.23
N SER A 6 -54.61 -12.51 -32.77
CA SER A 6 -53.47 -12.14 -31.92
C SER A 6 -53.41 -10.60 -31.95
N PHE A 7 -52.61 -9.99 -31.06
CA PHE A 7 -51.69 -8.86 -31.33
C PHE A 7 -51.84 -7.54 -30.55
N PHE A 8 -50.74 -7.26 -29.84
CA PHE A 8 -50.04 -5.99 -29.65
C PHE A 8 -50.44 -5.00 -28.53
N ALA A 9 -49.37 -4.64 -27.81
CA ALA A 9 -49.10 -3.35 -27.17
C ALA A 9 -49.70 -3.08 -25.78
N ALA A 10 -49.07 -3.67 -24.76
CA ALA A 10 -49.03 -3.08 -23.42
C ALA A 10 -47.60 -3.20 -22.84
N ALA A 11 -46.61 -2.84 -23.66
CA ALA A 11 -45.31 -2.38 -23.18
C ALA A 11 -45.34 -0.85 -23.30
N ILE A 12 -44.74 -0.14 -22.35
CA ILE A 12 -44.78 1.33 -22.15
C ILE A 12 -45.88 1.77 -21.15
N LEU A 13 -45.69 1.48 -19.87
CA LEU A 13 -45.87 2.46 -18.78
C LEU A 13 -45.43 1.84 -17.44
N MET A 14 -44.13 1.86 -17.14
CA MET A 14 -43.54 1.76 -15.78
C MET A 14 -42.03 2.04 -15.87
N ALA A 15 -41.64 2.99 -16.69
CA ALA A 15 -40.42 3.75 -16.49
C ALA A 15 -40.83 5.02 -15.72
N VAL A 16 -39.96 5.54 -14.85
CA VAL A 16 -40.17 6.74 -14.02
C VAL A 16 -40.82 6.51 -12.64
N ILE A 17 -40.34 5.57 -11.83
CA ILE A 17 -40.27 5.73 -10.36
C ILE A 17 -38.97 5.04 -9.91
N PHE A 18 -38.17 5.73 -9.08
CA PHE A 18 -36.78 5.44 -8.69
C PHE A 18 -35.65 6.03 -9.56
N ILE A 19 -35.85 7.26 -10.05
CA ILE A 19 -34.73 8.23 -10.25
C ILE A 19 -34.50 8.98 -8.93
N SER A 20 -34.32 8.24 -7.83
CA SER A 20 -34.17 8.84 -6.50
C SER A 20 -33.45 7.93 -5.52
N PHE A 21 -32.36 7.27 -5.92
CA PHE A 21 -31.42 6.74 -4.93
C PHE A 21 -30.00 6.75 -5.50
N ALA A 22 -29.15 7.49 -4.79
CA ALA A 22 -27.71 7.62 -4.99
C ALA A 22 -27.25 8.40 -6.23
N PHE A 23 -27.55 9.70 -6.25
CA PHE A 23 -26.52 10.65 -6.68
C PHE A 23 -25.39 10.53 -5.66
N THR A 24 -24.44 9.61 -5.89
CA THR A 24 -23.26 9.44 -5.05
C THR A 24 -22.49 10.74 -5.13
N LYS A 25 -22.65 11.56 -4.09
CA LYS A 25 -21.83 12.72 -3.81
C LYS A 25 -20.38 12.25 -3.95
N SER A 26 -19.69 12.74 -4.97
CA SER A 26 -18.23 12.66 -5.05
C SER A 26 -17.69 13.55 -3.94
N GLU A 27 -17.67 13.00 -2.73
CA GLU A 27 -16.93 13.58 -1.64
C GLU A 27 -15.47 13.36 -2.00
N LYS A 28 -14.80 14.44 -2.41
CA LYS A 28 -13.35 14.48 -2.38
C LYS A 28 -12.95 14.23 -0.93
N VAL A 29 -12.73 12.97 -0.59
CA VAL A 29 -12.04 12.62 0.63
C VAL A 29 -10.66 13.23 0.45
N ASN A 30 -10.43 14.36 1.12
CA ASN A 30 -9.07 14.84 1.38
C ASN A 30 -8.45 13.78 2.29
N MET A 31 -7.99 12.68 1.71
CA MET A 31 -7.05 11.78 2.34
C MET A 31 -5.75 12.57 2.42
N THR A 32 -5.62 13.42 3.45
CA THR A 32 -4.35 13.45 4.13
C THR A 32 -4.14 12.02 4.61
N GLU A 33 -3.44 11.20 3.81
CA GLU A 33 -2.80 10.01 4.35
C GLU A 33 -1.89 10.56 5.44
N GLU A 34 -2.36 10.54 6.70
CA GLU A 34 -1.51 10.80 7.83
C GLU A 34 -0.33 9.83 7.67
N GLY A 35 0.88 10.38 7.59
CA GLY A 35 2.07 9.58 7.45
C GLY A 35 2.18 8.54 8.56
N PRO A 36 3.05 7.54 8.40
CA PRO A 36 3.26 6.57 9.45
C PRO A 36 3.65 7.28 10.76
N SER A 37 3.18 6.75 11.88
CA SER A 37 3.50 7.27 13.22
C SER A 37 4.24 6.22 14.05
N GLY A 38 5.01 6.69 15.04
CA GLY A 38 5.84 5.82 15.87
C GLY A 38 7.14 5.40 15.19
N THR A 39 7.67 4.25 15.58
CA THR A 39 9.00 3.77 15.17
C THR A 39 9.12 3.58 13.65
N ALA A 40 10.16 4.18 13.08
CA ALA A 40 10.51 4.05 11.67
C ALA A 40 11.14 2.68 11.37
N TYR A 41 10.64 2.05 10.32
CA TYR A 41 11.15 0.79 9.80
C TYR A 41 11.69 0.95 8.38
N ALA A 42 12.68 0.11 8.05
CA ALA A 42 13.06 -0.19 6.68
C ALA A 42 12.87 -1.68 6.39
N VAL A 43 12.60 -2.02 5.14
CA VAL A 43 12.52 -3.41 4.67
C VAL A 43 13.45 -3.63 3.50
N THR A 44 14.07 -4.82 3.43
CA THR A 44 14.88 -5.25 2.29
C THR A 44 14.42 -6.60 1.75
N TRP A 45 14.70 -6.85 0.49
CA TRP A 45 14.54 -8.18 -0.12
C TRP A 45 15.51 -8.33 -1.27
N GLN A 46 15.86 -9.58 -1.58
CA GLN A 46 16.65 -9.91 -2.77
C GLN A 46 15.73 -10.41 -3.87
N ASN A 47 15.96 -10.00 -5.12
CA ASN A 47 15.31 -10.61 -6.28
C ASN A 47 16.02 -11.90 -6.72
N SER A 48 15.44 -12.61 -7.68
CA SER A 48 16.02 -13.86 -8.21
C SER A 48 17.36 -13.68 -8.94
N ALA A 49 17.67 -12.46 -9.39
CA ALA A 49 18.93 -12.11 -10.02
C ALA A 49 20.02 -11.70 -9.00
N GLY A 50 19.74 -11.80 -7.69
CA GLY A 50 20.71 -11.49 -6.63
C GLY A 50 20.82 -10.01 -6.27
N TYR A 51 19.98 -9.13 -6.82
CA TYR A 51 19.98 -7.70 -6.50
C TYR A 51 19.11 -7.41 -5.28
N TRP A 52 19.61 -6.53 -4.42
CA TRP A 52 18.97 -6.09 -3.19
C TRP A 52 18.13 -4.85 -3.41
N PHE A 53 16.87 -4.91 -2.99
CA PHE A 53 15.96 -3.78 -2.98
C PHE A 53 15.64 -3.41 -1.53
N ALA A 54 15.24 -2.17 -1.34
CA ALA A 54 14.83 -1.68 -0.05
C ALA A 54 13.70 -0.64 -0.16
N VAL A 55 12.90 -0.55 0.89
CA VAL A 55 11.99 0.56 1.15
C VAL A 55 12.22 1.02 2.58
N GLY A 56 12.28 2.33 2.78
CA GLY A 56 12.49 2.95 4.09
C GLY A 56 11.94 4.37 4.08
N PRO A 57 12.09 5.12 5.20
CA PRO A 57 11.47 6.43 5.38
C PRO A 57 11.73 7.41 4.23
N VAL A 58 12.93 7.38 3.66
CA VAL A 58 13.32 8.30 2.58
C VAL A 58 12.64 7.96 1.25
N GLN A 59 12.62 6.68 0.88
CA GLN A 59 12.19 6.25 -0.45
C GLN A 59 12.03 4.73 -0.58
N ALA A 60 11.39 4.32 -1.67
CA ALA A 60 11.46 2.97 -2.22
C ALA A 60 12.46 2.92 -3.38
N LEU A 61 13.36 1.94 -3.39
CA LEU A 61 14.30 1.77 -4.49
C LEU A 61 13.59 1.25 -5.75
N TRP A 62 13.83 1.95 -6.86
CA TRP A 62 13.36 1.56 -8.19
C TRP A 62 14.34 0.61 -8.91
N ALA A 63 15.62 0.68 -8.56
CA ALA A 63 16.68 -0.19 -9.05
C ALA A 63 17.37 -0.90 -7.88
N GLY A 64 17.72 -2.17 -8.08
CA GLY A 64 18.36 -2.99 -7.06
C GLY A 64 19.87 -2.74 -6.96
N GLU A 65 20.41 -2.95 -5.78
CA GLU A 65 21.82 -2.79 -5.43
C GLU A 65 22.54 -4.13 -5.30
N LYS A 66 23.87 -4.10 -5.36
CA LYS A 66 24.70 -5.31 -5.24
C LYS A 66 24.74 -5.87 -3.82
N THR A 67 24.54 -5.02 -2.81
CA THR A 67 24.60 -5.39 -1.40
C THR A 67 23.38 -4.86 -0.65
N GLU A 68 22.95 -5.62 0.35
CA GLU A 68 21.85 -5.24 1.24
C GLU A 68 22.14 -3.94 1.99
N GLU A 69 23.37 -3.80 2.48
CA GLU A 69 23.83 -2.60 3.19
C GLU A 69 23.70 -1.34 2.33
N LYS A 70 24.08 -1.41 1.05
CA LYS A 70 23.96 -0.28 0.14
C LYS A 70 22.49 0.06 -0.15
N ALA A 71 21.63 -0.95 -0.30
CA ALA A 71 20.20 -0.73 -0.45
C ALA A 71 19.60 -0.02 0.79
N LEU A 72 19.98 -0.44 2.01
CA LEU A 72 19.57 0.21 3.26
C LEU A 72 20.08 1.65 3.37
N ASP A 73 21.31 1.91 2.95
CA ASP A 73 21.91 3.24 3.04
C ASP A 73 21.10 4.31 2.27
N TYR A 74 20.50 3.94 1.13
CA TYR A 74 19.67 4.86 0.34
C TYR A 74 18.31 5.20 0.95
N VAL A 75 17.75 4.32 1.79
CA VAL A 75 16.34 4.44 2.21
C VAL A 75 16.15 4.85 3.67
N THR A 76 17.18 4.74 4.51
CA THR A 76 17.11 4.95 5.96
C THR A 76 17.14 6.42 6.40
N GLY A 77 17.79 7.28 5.61
CA GLY A 77 17.87 8.72 5.89
C GLY A 77 18.91 9.11 6.95
N SER A 78 19.23 10.41 7.00
CA SER A 78 20.32 10.92 7.83
C SER A 78 20.04 10.81 9.33
N LYS A 79 18.77 10.94 9.75
CA LYS A 79 18.33 10.81 11.15
C LYS A 79 18.67 9.43 11.72
N ALA A 80 18.27 8.36 11.02
CA ALA A 80 18.59 6.98 11.41
C ALA A 80 20.10 6.70 11.42
N LYS A 81 20.82 7.14 10.38
CA LYS A 81 22.29 6.98 10.29
C LYS A 81 23.04 7.64 11.44
N LYS A 82 22.60 8.85 11.85
CA LYS A 82 23.17 9.57 13.00
C LYS A 82 22.85 8.89 14.32
N ALA A 83 21.63 8.34 14.46
CA ALA A 83 21.22 7.65 15.67
C ALA A 83 22.05 6.38 15.93
N LYS A 84 22.51 5.68 14.88
CA LYS A 84 23.28 4.42 14.98
C LYS A 84 22.59 3.36 15.85
N LYS A 85 21.25 3.35 15.84
CA LYS A 85 20.40 2.42 16.61
C LYS A 85 19.71 1.37 15.73
N MET A 86 20.02 1.36 14.43
CA MET A 86 19.41 0.41 13.52
C MET A 86 19.73 -1.02 13.94
N LYS A 87 18.69 -1.86 13.99
CA LYS A 87 18.80 -3.28 14.32
C LYS A 87 17.89 -4.09 13.41
N TYR A 88 18.35 -5.28 13.05
CA TYR A 88 17.46 -6.28 12.48
C TYR A 88 16.35 -6.58 13.49
N LYS A 89 15.10 -6.51 13.04
CA LYS A 89 13.93 -6.79 13.85
C LYS A 89 13.48 -8.22 13.63
N ASP A 90 13.08 -8.54 12.41
CA ASP A 90 12.56 -9.85 12.03
C ASP A 90 12.37 -9.97 10.51
N THR A 91 11.71 -11.02 10.04
CA THR A 91 11.36 -11.27 8.65
C THR A 91 9.84 -11.27 8.47
N CYS A 92 9.33 -10.45 7.54
CA CYS A 92 7.96 -10.49 7.05
C CYS A 92 7.92 -11.15 5.67
N GLY A 93 7.70 -12.47 5.65
CA GLY A 93 7.75 -13.27 4.42
C GLY A 93 9.14 -13.29 3.78
N LYS A 94 9.30 -12.61 2.63
CA LYS A 94 10.62 -12.45 1.99
C LYS A 94 11.35 -11.17 2.41
N PHE A 95 10.69 -10.30 3.15
CA PHE A 95 11.23 -9.00 3.53
C PHE A 95 11.93 -9.11 4.86
N LYS A 96 13.21 -8.76 4.93
CA LYS A 96 13.87 -8.49 6.21
C LYS A 96 13.45 -7.11 6.69
N VAL A 97 13.14 -6.98 7.98
CA VAL A 97 12.64 -5.76 8.60
C VAL A 97 13.68 -5.24 9.58
N TYR A 98 13.95 -3.94 9.52
CA TYR A 98 14.90 -3.25 10.36
C TYR A 98 14.19 -2.14 11.13
N ASP A 99 14.34 -2.15 12.45
CA ASP A 99 13.98 -1.03 13.32
C ASP A 99 15.12 0.00 13.24
N LEU A 100 14.80 1.24 12.86
CA LEU A 100 15.79 2.29 12.65
C LEU A 100 16.15 3.05 13.93
N GLY A 101 15.45 2.80 15.04
CA GLY A 101 15.68 3.44 16.34
C GLY A 101 15.37 4.93 16.35
N VAL A 102 14.53 5.39 15.43
CA VAL A 102 14.02 6.76 15.30
C VAL A 102 12.54 6.68 14.93
N ASP A 103 11.78 7.74 15.21
CA ASP A 103 10.38 7.81 14.80
C ASP A 103 10.23 8.35 13.39
N TYR A 104 9.17 7.90 12.71
CA TYR A 104 8.71 8.40 11.43
C TYR A 104 8.35 9.89 11.52
N GLU A 105 8.65 10.60 10.44
CA GLU A 105 8.07 11.91 10.15
C GLU A 105 6.76 11.75 9.36
N SER A 106 5.86 12.72 9.46
CA SER A 106 4.56 12.69 8.77
C SER A 106 4.63 12.58 7.23
N TYR A 107 5.79 12.85 6.65
CA TYR A 107 6.06 12.75 5.21
C TYR A 107 6.89 11.51 4.82
N ASP A 108 7.24 10.66 5.77
CA ASP A 108 8.07 9.49 5.51
C ASP A 108 7.27 8.39 4.80
N THR A 109 7.98 7.57 4.03
CA THR A 109 7.43 6.36 3.42
C THR A 109 7.27 5.25 4.45
N ASP A 110 6.06 4.70 4.58
CA ASP A 110 5.78 3.51 5.40
C ASP A 110 6.27 2.22 4.71
N ALA A 111 7.43 1.73 5.15
CA ALA A 111 8.04 0.50 4.64
C ALA A 111 7.23 -0.76 4.96
N ILE A 112 6.51 -0.80 6.09
CA ILE A 112 5.69 -1.95 6.48
C ILE A 112 4.42 -2.01 5.63
N LYS A 113 3.80 -0.85 5.33
CA LYS A 113 2.68 -0.75 4.38
C LYS A 113 3.08 -1.28 3.00
N TYR A 114 4.33 -1.09 2.58
CA TYR A 114 4.83 -1.68 1.33
C TYR A 114 4.81 -3.22 1.35
N ALA A 115 5.36 -3.84 2.41
CA ALA A 115 5.37 -5.29 2.55
C ALA A 115 3.95 -5.88 2.63
N ARG A 116 3.06 -5.23 3.37
CA ARG A 116 1.63 -5.60 3.46
C ARG A 116 0.91 -5.52 2.12
N LYS A 117 1.15 -4.46 1.33
CA LYS A 117 0.62 -4.33 -0.05
C LYS A 117 1.09 -5.44 -0.99
N LYS A 118 2.17 -6.15 -0.65
CA LYS A 118 2.66 -7.33 -1.39
C LYS A 118 2.08 -8.66 -0.89
N GLY A 119 1.11 -8.61 0.02
CA GLY A 119 0.38 -9.77 0.53
C GLY A 119 1.04 -10.47 1.72
N TYR A 120 2.03 -9.84 2.36
CA TYR A 120 2.69 -10.41 3.53
C TYR A 120 2.09 -9.80 4.80
N ASP A 121 1.59 -10.66 5.68
CA ASP A 121 1.09 -10.21 6.97
C ASP A 121 2.26 -9.92 7.91
N CYS A 122 2.61 -8.63 8.02
CA CYS A 122 3.59 -8.16 8.99
C CYS A 122 2.89 -7.87 10.33
N SER A 123 2.24 -8.90 10.88
CA SER A 123 1.59 -8.88 12.18
C SER A 123 2.63 -9.07 13.28
N TRP A 124 3.33 -7.98 13.59
CA TRP A 124 4.00 -7.83 14.88
C TRP A 124 2.98 -7.28 15.87
N PRO A 125 3.02 -7.62 17.17
CA PRO A 125 2.35 -6.78 18.17
C PRO A 125 2.82 -5.32 18.07
#